data_AF-A0A962VNU6-F1
#
_entry.id   AF-A0A962VNU6-F1
#
_cell.length_a   1.000
_cell.length_b   1.000
_cell.length_c   1.000
_cell.angle_alpha   90.00
_cell.angle_beta   90.00
_cell.angle_gamma   90.00
#
_symmetry.space_group_name_H-M   'P 1'
#
loop_
_entity.id
_entity.type
_entity.pdbx_description
1 polymer ?
#
loop_
_entity_poly.entity_id
_entity_poly.type
_entity_poly.pdbx_seq_one_letter_code
_entity_poly.pdbx_strand_id
1 'polypeptide(L)'
;MQKQWFISDLHLAIERPKTLALFEHFVATYPQPGDRLFILGDLFDAWIGDDDDAELARRVRQALREASRRGVRVLIQRGNRDFLMGRRLMRDCGATLLGDRHITEVAGQRTLLMHGDLLCTDDVDYQRARRRFRNPLFQWLMLRKPLADRRRIAADYRRRSGEMTAMKAADIMDVNDDTVARYLQRHRVRQLIHGHTHRPATHEHRLADGSLATRLVLPEWHAKNAVAWVDDGTTLDPLVLAPR
;
A
#
# COMPACT_ATOMS: atom_id res chain seq x y z
N MET A 1 -1.31 -17.22 18.83
CA MET A 1 -0.39 -16.08 18.69
C MET A 1 -1.04 -15.04 17.79
N GLN A 2 -0.80 -13.76 18.06
CA GLN A 2 -1.31 -12.65 17.25
C GLN A 2 -0.63 -12.69 15.88
N LYS A 3 -1.39 -12.82 14.79
CA LYS A 3 -0.85 -12.81 13.43
C LYS A 3 -0.76 -11.40 12.87
N GLN A 4 0.16 -11.19 11.95
CA GLN A 4 0.28 -9.95 11.18
C GLN A 4 0.08 -10.26 9.69
N TRP A 5 -0.80 -9.51 9.05
CA TRP A 5 -1.17 -9.68 7.65
C TRP A 5 -0.67 -8.49 6.84
N PHE A 6 -0.05 -8.74 5.69
CA PHE A 6 0.51 -7.70 4.81
C PHE A 6 -0.07 -7.82 3.41
N ILE A 7 -0.66 -6.73 2.92
CA ILE A 7 -1.21 -6.59 1.57
C ILE A 7 -0.88 -5.19 1.02
N SER A 8 -0.83 -5.03 -0.30
CA SER A 8 -0.67 -3.73 -0.97
C SER A 8 -1.18 -3.82 -2.41
N ASP A 9 -1.31 -2.66 -3.07
CA ASP A 9 -1.57 -2.62 -4.52
C ASP A 9 -2.85 -3.38 -4.90
N LEU A 10 -3.94 -3.13 -4.16
CA LEU A 10 -5.23 -3.75 -4.47
C LEU A 10 -5.91 -3.04 -5.63
N HIS A 11 -5.67 -1.73 -5.76
CA HIS A 11 -6.29 -0.85 -6.76
C HIS A 11 -7.81 -1.08 -6.83
N LEU A 12 -8.47 -1.08 -5.67
CA LEU A 12 -9.90 -1.33 -5.59
C LEU A 12 -10.66 -0.28 -6.41
N ALA A 13 -11.61 -0.75 -7.21
CA ALA A 13 -12.41 0.03 -8.14
C ALA A 13 -13.78 -0.65 -8.34
N ILE A 14 -14.85 0.10 -8.62
CA ILE A 14 -16.16 -0.50 -8.95
C ILE A 14 -16.08 -1.33 -10.23
N GLU A 15 -15.21 -0.91 -11.15
CA GLU A 15 -14.92 -1.57 -12.41
C GLU A 15 -14.12 -2.88 -12.23
N ARG A 16 -13.59 -3.14 -11.02
CA ARG A 16 -12.91 -4.40 -10.63
C ARG A 16 -13.71 -5.13 -9.54
N PRO A 17 -14.98 -5.50 -9.78
CA PRO A 17 -15.88 -6.01 -8.73
C PRO A 17 -15.39 -7.33 -8.11
N LYS A 18 -14.67 -8.16 -8.87
CA LYS A 18 -14.09 -9.41 -8.37
C LYS A 18 -12.95 -9.17 -7.38
N THR A 19 -12.09 -8.19 -7.64
CA THR A 19 -11.01 -7.81 -6.72
C THR A 19 -11.58 -7.20 -5.44
N LEU A 20 -12.64 -6.39 -5.56
CA LEU A 20 -13.36 -5.86 -4.40
C LEU A 20 -14.00 -6.97 -3.56
N ALA A 21 -14.69 -7.92 -4.18
CA ALA A 21 -15.28 -9.06 -3.48
C ALA A 21 -14.23 -9.93 -2.78
N LEU A 22 -13.07 -10.15 -3.42
CA LEU A 22 -11.92 -10.84 -2.81
C LEU A 22 -11.42 -10.12 -1.57
N PHE A 23 -11.29 -8.79 -1.62
CA PHE A 23 -10.89 -7.98 -0.47
C PHE A 23 -11.91 -8.04 0.67
N GLU A 24 -13.19 -7.88 0.36
CA GLU A 24 -14.26 -8.00 1.35
C GLU A 24 -14.26 -9.38 2.01
N HIS A 25 -14.13 -10.45 1.21
CA HIS A 25 -14.01 -11.81 1.72
C HIS A 25 -12.77 -12.01 2.59
N PHE A 26 -11.62 -11.49 2.14
CA PHE A 26 -10.36 -11.60 2.87
C PHE A 26 -10.47 -10.95 4.26
N VAL A 27 -10.89 -9.69 4.29
CA VAL A 27 -11.02 -8.90 5.53
C VAL A 27 -12.07 -9.50 6.45
N ALA A 28 -13.12 -10.13 5.92
CA ALA A 28 -14.13 -10.81 6.72
C ALA A 28 -13.66 -12.14 7.31
N THR A 29 -12.76 -12.87 6.63
CA THR A 29 -12.51 -14.29 6.91
C THR A 29 -11.16 -14.58 7.55
N TYR A 30 -10.09 -13.91 7.12
CA TYR A 30 -8.73 -14.33 7.47
C TYR A 30 -8.22 -13.65 8.74
N PRO A 31 -8.13 -12.30 8.83
CA PRO A 31 -7.71 -11.66 10.07
C PRO A 31 -8.71 -11.89 11.20
N GLN A 32 -8.23 -12.47 12.29
CA GLN A 32 -9.00 -12.82 13.47
C GLN A 32 -8.90 -11.73 14.55
N PRO A 33 -9.82 -11.70 15.55
CA PRO A 33 -9.69 -10.81 16.70
C PRO A 33 -8.29 -10.89 17.31
N GLY A 34 -7.66 -9.74 17.53
CA GLY A 34 -6.29 -9.63 18.02
C GLY A 34 -5.23 -9.48 16.92
N ASP A 35 -5.48 -9.90 15.69
CA ASP A 35 -4.51 -9.77 14.58
C ASP A 35 -4.28 -8.32 14.16
N ARG A 36 -3.18 -8.09 13.43
CA ARG A 36 -2.87 -6.81 12.78
C ARG A 36 -2.96 -6.96 11.26
N LEU A 37 -3.66 -6.05 10.60
CA LEU A 37 -3.71 -5.98 9.14
C LEU A 37 -2.97 -4.71 8.68
N PHE A 38 -1.86 -4.89 7.98
CA PHE A 38 -1.09 -3.84 7.32
C PHE A 38 -1.45 -3.76 5.83
N ILE A 39 -1.89 -2.58 5.41
CA ILE A 39 -2.19 -2.26 4.01
C ILE A 39 -1.14 -1.24 3.54
N LEU A 40 -0.16 -1.68 2.75
CA LEU A 40 1.03 -0.89 2.38
C LEU A 40 0.82 -0.02 1.12
N GLY A 41 -0.27 0.75 1.11
CA GLY A 41 -0.60 1.68 0.03
C GLY A 41 -1.32 1.05 -1.17
N ASP A 42 -1.83 1.94 -2.03
CA ASP A 42 -2.61 1.62 -3.23
C ASP A 42 -3.77 0.65 -2.95
N LEU A 43 -4.49 0.93 -1.86
CA LEU A 43 -5.75 0.27 -1.52
C LEU A 43 -6.82 0.61 -2.56
N PHE A 44 -6.89 1.88 -2.97
CA PHE A 44 -7.82 2.35 -3.99
C PHE A 44 -7.09 2.66 -5.28
N ASP A 45 -7.72 2.39 -6.43
CA ASP A 45 -7.18 2.81 -7.74
C ASP A 45 -7.11 4.35 -7.87
N ALA A 46 -7.95 5.06 -7.12
CA ALA A 46 -7.82 6.49 -6.84
C ALA A 46 -8.55 6.85 -5.55
N TRP A 47 -7.95 7.73 -4.73
CA TRP A 47 -8.66 8.37 -3.60
C TRP A 47 -8.63 9.88 -3.73
N ILE A 48 -9.81 10.50 -3.82
CA ILE A 48 -9.95 11.94 -4.06
C ILE A 48 -10.26 12.74 -2.79
N GLY A 49 -10.42 12.07 -1.64
CA GLY A 49 -10.68 12.70 -0.35
C GLY A 49 -11.68 11.90 0.49
N ASP A 50 -11.64 12.10 1.80
CA ASP A 50 -12.46 11.32 2.75
C ASP A 50 -13.96 11.64 2.70
N ASP A 51 -14.34 12.68 1.97
CA ASP A 51 -15.71 13.05 1.67
C ASP A 51 -16.25 12.41 0.38
N ASP A 52 -15.48 11.53 -0.28
CA ASP A 52 -15.96 10.78 -1.44
C ASP A 52 -17.20 9.93 -1.09
N ASP A 53 -18.27 10.15 -1.86
CA ASP A 53 -19.59 9.54 -1.72
C ASP A 53 -19.80 8.32 -2.65
N ALA A 54 -18.76 7.91 -3.40
CA ALA A 54 -18.83 6.76 -4.28
C ALA A 54 -19.15 5.45 -3.53
N GLU A 55 -19.85 4.53 -4.21
CA GLU A 55 -20.21 3.22 -3.66
C GLU A 55 -18.98 2.44 -3.15
N LEU A 56 -17.87 2.50 -3.90
CA LEU A 56 -16.60 1.87 -3.53
C LEU A 56 -16.12 2.32 -2.16
N ALA A 57 -16.11 3.64 -1.92
CA ALA A 57 -15.66 4.23 -0.68
C ALA A 57 -16.51 3.72 0.49
N ARG A 58 -17.84 3.63 0.29
CA ARG A 58 -18.76 3.09 1.31
C ARG A 58 -18.47 1.62 1.62
N ARG A 59 -18.31 0.77 0.59
CA ARG A 59 -18.06 -0.66 0.75
C ARG A 59 -16.73 -0.96 1.45
N VAL A 60 -15.65 -0.32 1.02
CA VAL A 60 -14.33 -0.50 1.65
C VAL A 60 -14.32 0.02 3.08
N ARG A 61 -14.95 1.18 3.35
CA ARG A 61 -15.13 1.68 4.74
C ARG A 61 -15.85 0.68 5.61
N GLN A 62 -16.93 0.10 5.12
CA GLN A 62 -17.72 -0.89 5.85
C GLN A 62 -16.89 -2.14 6.17
N ALA A 63 -16.23 -2.74 5.18
CA ALA A 63 -15.42 -3.94 5.37
C ALA A 63 -14.30 -3.73 6.42
N LEU A 64 -13.56 -2.63 6.33
CA LEU A 64 -12.51 -2.30 7.29
C LEU A 64 -13.05 -1.99 8.69
N ARG A 65 -14.20 -1.31 8.77
CA ARG A 65 -14.88 -1.03 10.04
C ARG A 65 -15.35 -2.30 10.73
N GLU A 66 -15.88 -3.25 9.98
CA GLU A 66 -16.33 -4.54 10.50
C GLU A 66 -15.16 -5.36 11.05
N ALA A 67 -14.03 -5.43 10.33
CA ALA A 67 -12.82 -6.06 10.86
C ALA A 67 -12.29 -5.36 12.12
N SER A 68 -12.25 -4.02 12.12
CA SER A 68 -11.81 -3.26 13.30
C SER A 68 -12.73 -3.49 14.51
N ARG A 69 -14.04 -3.54 14.31
CA ARG A 69 -15.03 -3.86 15.35
C ARG A 69 -14.90 -5.29 15.87
N ARG A 70 -14.51 -6.23 15.01
CA ARG A 70 -14.22 -7.62 15.40
C ARG A 70 -12.93 -7.73 16.23
N GLY A 71 -12.13 -6.68 16.32
CA GLY A 71 -10.90 -6.65 17.11
C GLY A 71 -9.61 -6.79 16.28
N VAL A 72 -9.68 -6.65 14.96
CA VAL A 72 -8.50 -6.61 14.08
C VAL A 72 -7.92 -5.19 14.10
N ARG A 73 -6.61 -5.05 14.36
CA ARG A 73 -5.95 -3.74 14.27
C ARG A 73 -5.59 -3.44 12.80
N VAL A 74 -6.35 -2.56 12.17
CA VAL A 74 -6.09 -2.13 10.78
C VAL A 74 -5.10 -0.97 10.75
N LEU A 75 -4.01 -1.11 10.00
CA LEU A 75 -2.97 -0.10 9.81
C LEU A 75 -2.75 0.14 8.30
N ILE A 76 -2.81 1.40 7.86
CA ILE A 76 -2.83 1.74 6.44
C ILE A 76 -1.70 2.73 6.15
N GLN A 77 -0.86 2.45 5.15
CA GLN A 77 0.00 3.44 4.51
C GLN A 77 -0.67 4.02 3.27
N ARG A 78 -0.33 5.25 2.93
CA ARG A 78 -0.71 5.87 1.66
C ARG A 78 0.22 5.40 0.55
N GLY A 79 -0.35 4.98 -0.57
CA GLY A 79 0.37 4.81 -1.81
C GLY A 79 0.39 6.06 -2.68
N ASN A 80 0.66 5.88 -3.96
CA ASN A 80 0.68 6.96 -4.95
C ASN A 80 -0.69 7.22 -5.58
N ARG A 81 -1.63 6.28 -5.49
CA ARG A 81 -3.02 6.43 -5.97
C ARG A 81 -3.95 7.06 -4.94
N ASP A 82 -3.62 6.91 -3.67
CA ASP A 82 -4.53 7.19 -2.55
C ASP A 82 -3.91 8.09 -1.46
N PHE A 83 -2.94 8.93 -1.86
CA PHE A 83 -2.21 9.86 -1.00
C PHE A 83 -3.08 10.92 -0.29
N LEU A 84 -4.32 11.14 -0.74
CA LEU A 84 -5.28 12.06 -0.11
C LEU A 84 -6.04 11.43 1.07
N MET A 85 -5.86 10.14 1.36
CA MET A 85 -6.50 9.49 2.52
C MET A 85 -6.18 10.24 3.80
N GLY A 86 -7.21 10.62 4.55
CA GLY A 86 -7.10 11.47 5.73
C GLY A 86 -7.58 10.80 7.02
N ARG A 87 -7.68 11.63 8.07
CA ARG A 87 -8.10 11.20 9.40
C ARG A 87 -9.58 10.79 9.47
N ARG A 88 -10.44 11.33 8.60
CA ARG A 88 -11.86 10.99 8.59
C ARG A 88 -12.05 9.55 8.14
N LEU A 89 -11.38 9.13 7.07
CA LEU A 89 -11.42 7.75 6.61
C LEU A 89 -10.92 6.79 7.71
N MET A 90 -9.78 7.10 8.33
CA MET A 90 -9.24 6.27 9.41
C MET A 90 -10.22 6.09 10.56
N ARG A 91 -10.85 7.19 11.02
CA ARG A 91 -11.87 7.15 12.07
C ARG A 91 -13.09 6.33 11.65
N ASP A 92 -13.59 6.55 10.42
CA ASP A 92 -14.77 5.85 9.91
C ASP A 92 -14.53 4.33 9.81
N CYS A 93 -13.29 3.93 9.49
CA CYS A 93 -12.84 2.53 9.42
C CYS A 93 -12.39 1.93 10.76
N GLY A 94 -12.11 2.73 11.79
CA GLY A 94 -11.39 2.26 12.99
C GLY A 94 -9.91 1.90 12.73
N ALA A 95 -9.32 2.45 11.68
CA ALA A 95 -7.96 2.18 11.25
C ALA A 95 -6.95 3.22 11.77
N THR A 96 -5.66 2.87 11.69
CA THR A 96 -4.54 3.78 12.00
C THR A 96 -3.78 4.14 10.72
N LEU A 97 -3.63 5.43 10.43
CA LEU A 97 -2.77 5.89 9.35
C LEU A 97 -1.30 5.82 9.76
N LEU A 98 -0.52 5.05 9.02
CA LEU A 98 0.92 4.96 9.15
C LEU A 98 1.62 6.04 8.31
N GLY A 99 2.81 6.45 8.74
CA GLY A 99 3.71 7.25 7.90
C GLY A 99 4.31 6.41 6.76
N ASP A 100 4.94 7.08 5.79
CA ASP A 100 5.60 6.43 4.64
C ASP A 100 6.67 5.39 5.03
N ARG A 101 7.13 5.42 6.28
CA ARG A 101 8.07 4.49 6.89
C ARG A 101 7.51 4.06 8.24
N HIS A 102 7.35 2.77 8.45
CA HIS A 102 6.94 2.21 9.72
C HIS A 102 7.84 1.02 10.07
N ILE A 103 8.24 0.89 11.34
CA ILE A 103 9.05 -0.24 11.78
C ILE A 103 8.18 -1.09 12.70
N THR A 104 8.11 -2.39 12.41
CA THR A 104 7.48 -3.40 13.28
C THR A 104 8.38 -4.63 13.31
N GLU A 105 8.10 -5.56 14.23
CA GLU A 105 8.72 -6.88 14.21
C GLU A 105 7.95 -7.80 13.26
N VAL A 106 8.63 -8.61 12.47
CA VAL A 106 8.05 -9.64 11.57
C VAL A 106 8.96 -10.86 11.61
N ALA A 107 8.42 -12.05 11.89
CA ALA A 107 9.22 -13.28 12.01
C ALA A 107 10.49 -13.11 12.91
N GLY A 108 10.34 -12.42 14.04
CA GLY A 108 11.44 -12.12 14.98
C GLY A 108 12.46 -11.07 14.53
N GLN A 109 12.24 -10.39 13.39
CA GLN A 109 13.16 -9.40 12.85
C GLN A 109 12.55 -8.00 12.86
N ARG A 110 13.39 -6.97 13.09
CA ARG A 110 12.97 -5.57 12.89
C ARG A 110 12.86 -5.29 11.40
N THR A 111 11.67 -4.90 10.98
CA THR A 111 11.28 -4.81 9.58
C THR A 111 10.73 -3.44 9.26
N LEU A 112 11.25 -2.84 8.20
CA LEU A 112 10.75 -1.58 7.65
C LEU A 112 9.60 -1.87 6.67
N LEU A 113 8.47 -1.18 6.86
CA LEU A 113 7.33 -1.21 5.97
C LEU A 113 7.24 0.12 5.21
N MET A 114 7.09 0.02 3.89
CA MET A 114 6.93 1.15 2.99
C MET A 114 5.91 0.79 1.91
N HIS A 115 5.33 1.81 1.25
CA HIS A 115 4.62 1.54 0.00
C HIS A 115 5.59 1.13 -1.12
N GLY A 116 6.75 1.80 -1.23
CA GLY A 116 7.84 1.42 -2.14
C GLY A 116 8.22 2.52 -3.13
N ASP A 117 7.30 3.44 -3.42
CA ASP A 117 7.49 4.53 -4.39
C ASP A 117 8.63 5.50 -4.06
N LEU A 118 9.05 5.61 -2.80
CA LEU A 118 10.23 6.37 -2.37
C LEU A 118 11.57 5.71 -2.75
N LEU A 119 11.55 4.43 -3.11
CA LEU A 119 12.73 3.64 -3.47
C LEU A 119 13.06 3.78 -4.96
N CYS A 120 12.09 4.15 -5.80
CA CYS A 120 12.24 4.36 -7.25
C CYS A 120 12.88 5.74 -7.54
N THR A 121 14.12 5.96 -7.09
CA THR A 121 14.77 7.28 -7.19
C THR A 121 15.25 7.64 -8.58
N ASP A 122 15.38 6.65 -9.46
CA ASP A 122 15.81 6.86 -10.85
C ASP A 122 14.68 7.45 -11.70
N ASP A 123 13.41 7.27 -11.31
CA ASP A 123 12.28 8.02 -11.85
C ASP A 123 12.19 9.43 -11.26
N VAL A 124 13.11 10.29 -11.68
CA VAL A 124 13.24 11.68 -11.17
C VAL A 124 11.94 12.48 -11.36
N ASP A 125 11.23 12.28 -12.47
CA ASP A 125 9.98 12.98 -12.76
C ASP A 125 8.86 12.53 -11.83
N TYR A 126 8.76 11.22 -11.57
CA TYR A 126 7.86 10.71 -10.54
C TYR A 126 8.20 11.28 -9.16
N GLN A 127 9.48 11.30 -8.76
CA GLN A 127 9.87 11.85 -7.45
C GLN A 127 9.54 13.35 -7.32
N ARG A 128 9.65 14.13 -8.41
CA ARG A 128 9.20 15.53 -8.46
C ARG A 128 7.68 15.64 -8.30
N ALA A 129 6.91 14.85 -9.03
CA ALA A 129 5.45 14.82 -8.94
C ALA A 129 4.99 14.42 -7.54
N ARG A 130 5.61 13.38 -6.95
CA ARG A 130 5.36 12.92 -5.59
C ARG A 130 5.57 14.04 -4.57
N ARG A 131 6.68 14.78 -4.65
CA ARG A 131 6.93 15.94 -3.76
C ARG A 131 5.82 16.98 -3.84
N ARG A 132 5.29 17.25 -5.04
CA ARG A 132 4.15 18.14 -5.25
C ARG A 132 2.86 17.57 -4.63
N PHE A 133 2.53 16.30 -4.89
CA PHE A 133 1.30 15.67 -4.39
C PHE A 133 1.28 15.46 -2.87
N ARG A 134 2.46 15.29 -2.26
CA ARG A 134 2.63 15.19 -0.80
C ARG A 134 2.76 16.55 -0.12
N ASN A 135 2.78 17.66 -0.85
CA ASN A 135 2.82 19.00 -0.27
C ASN A 135 1.46 19.33 0.41
N PRO A 136 1.45 19.75 1.70
CA PRO A 136 0.19 20.04 2.41
C PRO A 136 -0.67 21.12 1.76
N LEU A 137 -0.07 22.16 1.18
CA LEU A 137 -0.80 23.23 0.49
C LEU A 137 -1.47 22.70 -0.78
N PHE A 138 -0.78 21.84 -1.54
CA PHE A 138 -1.36 21.20 -2.71
C PHE A 138 -2.57 20.32 -2.32
N GLN A 139 -2.42 19.47 -1.30
CA GLN A 139 -3.53 18.63 -0.81
C GLN A 139 -4.70 19.48 -0.30
N TRP A 140 -4.41 20.54 0.45
CA TRP A 140 -5.41 21.48 0.97
C TRP A 140 -6.20 22.19 -0.13
N LEU A 141 -5.53 22.60 -1.22
CA LEU A 141 -6.16 23.19 -2.40
C LEU A 141 -6.99 22.16 -3.17
N MET A 142 -6.45 20.95 -3.36
CA MET A 142 -7.16 19.87 -4.05
C MET A 142 -8.45 19.49 -3.32
N LEU A 143 -8.40 19.31 -1.99
CA LEU A 143 -9.55 18.93 -1.16
C LEU A 143 -10.63 20.03 -1.06
N ARG A 144 -10.34 21.27 -1.47
CA ARG A 144 -11.32 22.37 -1.56
C ARG A 144 -12.09 22.41 -2.88
N LYS A 145 -11.65 21.65 -3.88
CA LYS A 145 -12.36 21.58 -5.15
C LYS A 145 -13.66 20.77 -5.00
N PRO A 146 -14.71 21.10 -5.76
CA PRO A 146 -15.90 20.27 -5.87
C PRO A 146 -15.54 18.81 -6.18
N LEU A 147 -16.34 17.87 -5.67
CA LEU A 147 -16.06 16.44 -5.83
C LEU A 147 -15.98 16.03 -7.31
N ALA A 148 -16.86 16.57 -8.15
CA ALA A 148 -16.85 16.35 -9.60
C ALA A 148 -15.53 16.78 -10.26
N ASP A 149 -14.96 17.91 -9.83
CA ASP A 149 -13.67 18.38 -10.35
C ASP A 149 -12.52 17.46 -9.94
N ARG A 150 -12.50 17.03 -8.68
CA ARG A 150 -11.48 16.08 -8.21
C ARG A 150 -11.54 14.75 -8.95
N ARG A 151 -12.74 14.23 -9.21
CA ARG A 151 -12.96 13.02 -10.04
C ARG A 151 -12.38 13.18 -11.43
N ARG A 152 -12.69 14.30 -12.09
CA ARG A 152 -12.17 14.62 -13.43
C ARG A 152 -10.64 14.71 -13.45
N ILE A 153 -10.05 15.40 -12.47
CA ILE A 153 -8.59 15.52 -12.35
C ILE A 153 -7.95 14.15 -12.12
N ALA A 154 -8.50 13.33 -11.23
CA ALA A 154 -7.98 11.99 -10.97
C ALA A 154 -8.05 11.10 -12.22
N ALA A 155 -9.18 11.12 -12.95
CA ALA A 155 -9.34 10.38 -14.19
C ALA A 155 -8.34 10.82 -15.28
N ASP A 156 -8.14 12.13 -15.45
CA ASP A 156 -7.15 12.69 -16.38
C ASP A 156 -5.71 12.30 -16.01
N TYR A 157 -5.37 12.40 -14.72
CA TYR A 157 -4.06 11.97 -14.23
C TYR A 157 -3.81 10.48 -14.46
N ARG A 158 -4.81 9.61 -14.19
CA ARG A 158 -4.68 8.17 -14.44
C ARG A 158 -4.41 7.87 -15.91
N ARG A 159 -5.13 8.52 -16.82
CA ARG A 159 -4.94 8.34 -18.27
C ARG A 159 -3.52 8.71 -18.69
N ARG A 160 -3.07 9.91 -18.34
CA ARG A 160 -1.71 10.39 -18.68
C ARG A 160 -0.61 9.57 -18.01
N SER A 161 -0.80 9.20 -16.75
CA SER A 161 0.17 8.37 -16.04
C SER A 161 0.29 6.99 -16.69
N GLY A 162 -0.82 6.39 -17.13
CA GLY A 162 -0.81 5.12 -17.86
C GLY A 162 -0.04 5.22 -19.17
N GLU A 163 -0.27 6.28 -19.95
CA GLU A 163 0.47 6.57 -21.19
C GLU A 163 1.99 6.73 -20.93
N MET A 164 2.36 7.49 -19.89
CA MET A 164 3.76 7.69 -19.52
C MET A 164 4.44 6.42 -19.00
N THR A 165 3.76 5.64 -18.17
CA THR A 165 4.27 4.35 -17.67
C THR A 165 4.51 3.37 -18.82
N ALA A 166 3.64 3.34 -19.82
CA ALA A 166 3.82 2.49 -21.01
C ALA A 166 5.05 2.87 -21.85
N MET A 167 5.54 4.10 -21.74
CA MET A 167 6.71 4.60 -22.47
C MET A 167 8.04 4.49 -21.70
N LYS A 168 8.01 4.21 -20.39
CA LYS A 168 9.22 4.15 -19.56
C LYS A 168 9.83 2.74 -19.59
N ALA A 169 11.16 2.68 -19.57
CA ALA A 169 11.88 1.43 -19.42
C ALA A 169 11.56 0.78 -18.07
N ALA A 170 11.45 -0.55 -18.06
CA ALA A 170 11.12 -1.35 -16.89
C ALA A 170 12.04 -1.05 -15.69
N ASP A 171 13.34 -0.86 -15.93
CA ASP A 171 14.32 -0.66 -14.85
C ASP A 171 14.24 0.72 -14.19
N ILE A 172 13.80 1.75 -14.92
CA ILE A 172 13.63 3.12 -14.37
C ILE A 172 12.48 3.17 -13.36
N MET A 173 11.48 2.30 -13.52
CA MET A 173 10.29 2.25 -12.67
C MET A 173 10.45 1.34 -11.45
N ASP A 174 11.49 0.50 -11.43
CA ASP A 174 11.78 -0.34 -10.28
C ASP A 174 12.53 0.44 -9.19
N VAL A 175 12.76 -0.22 -8.07
CA VAL A 175 13.55 0.35 -6.99
C VAL A 175 15.01 0.53 -7.40
N ASN A 176 15.65 1.56 -6.85
CA ASN A 176 17.09 1.73 -6.93
C ASN A 176 17.74 0.99 -5.75
N ASP A 177 18.62 0.02 -6.04
CA ASP A 177 19.21 -0.85 -5.00
C ASP A 177 20.08 -0.09 -3.98
N ASP A 178 20.81 0.94 -4.42
CA ASP A 178 21.57 1.81 -3.49
C ASP A 178 20.62 2.56 -2.54
N THR A 179 19.44 2.94 -3.02
CA THR A 179 18.40 3.54 -2.19
C THR A 179 17.86 2.54 -1.18
N VAL A 180 17.57 1.32 -1.60
CA VAL A 180 17.16 0.23 -0.70
C VAL A 180 18.19 0.04 0.42
N ALA A 181 19.47 -0.14 0.08
CA ALA A 181 20.56 -0.32 1.04
C ALA A 181 20.66 0.85 2.03
N ARG A 182 20.56 2.10 1.54
CA ARG A 182 20.57 3.30 2.40
C ARG A 182 19.39 3.34 3.36
N TYR A 183 18.19 2.95 2.95
CA TYR A 183 17.02 2.91 3.85
C TYR A 183 17.19 1.83 4.92
N LEU A 184 17.64 0.63 4.54
CA LEU A 184 17.91 -0.46 5.48
C LEU A 184 18.93 -0.04 6.55
N GLN A 185 20.03 0.57 6.14
CA GLN A 185 21.06 1.09 7.04
C GLN A 185 20.55 2.23 7.93
N ARG A 186 19.91 3.25 7.33
CA ARG A 186 19.39 4.42 8.05
C ARG A 186 18.44 4.02 9.16
N HIS A 187 17.60 3.02 8.91
CA HIS A 187 16.59 2.54 9.86
C HIS A 187 17.10 1.42 10.77
N ARG A 188 18.32 0.93 10.55
CA ARG A 188 18.95 -0.17 11.31
C ARG A 188 18.07 -1.43 11.31
N VAL A 189 17.60 -1.82 10.13
CA VAL A 189 16.75 -2.99 9.90
C VAL A 189 17.41 -3.92 8.89
N ARG A 190 17.04 -5.21 8.95
CA ARG A 190 17.52 -6.24 8.02
C ARG A 190 16.44 -6.76 7.08
N GLN A 191 15.20 -6.32 7.26
CA GLN A 191 14.10 -6.69 6.41
C GLN A 191 13.34 -5.43 5.99
N LEU A 192 12.93 -5.40 4.72
CA LEU A 192 12.06 -4.39 4.13
C LEU A 192 10.90 -5.10 3.44
N ILE A 193 9.67 -4.69 3.71
CA ILE A 193 8.47 -5.14 2.99
C ILE A 193 7.86 -3.92 2.31
N HIS A 194 7.62 -4.03 1.00
CA HIS A 194 6.95 -2.97 0.24
C HIS A 194 6.11 -3.52 -0.92
N GLY A 195 5.32 -2.65 -1.55
CA GLY A 195 4.55 -2.93 -2.76
C GLY A 195 5.03 -2.08 -3.94
N HIS A 196 4.11 -1.39 -4.61
CA HIS A 196 4.30 -0.37 -5.66
C HIS A 196 4.83 -0.88 -7.00
N THR A 197 5.89 -1.70 -7.02
CA THR A 197 6.59 -2.06 -8.27
C THR A 197 5.90 -3.20 -9.04
N HIS A 198 4.93 -3.88 -8.40
CA HIS A 198 4.16 -5.01 -8.95
C HIS A 198 5.03 -6.17 -9.45
N ARG A 199 6.22 -6.32 -8.85
CA ARG A 199 7.21 -7.38 -9.14
C ARG A 199 7.42 -8.24 -7.89
N PRO A 200 6.49 -9.14 -7.56
CA PRO A 200 6.58 -9.92 -6.33
C PRO A 200 7.83 -10.81 -6.35
N ALA A 201 8.73 -10.57 -5.41
CA ALA A 201 9.98 -11.29 -5.25
C ALA A 201 10.59 -11.02 -3.87
N THR A 202 11.46 -11.93 -3.44
CA THR A 202 12.34 -11.74 -2.29
C THR A 202 13.75 -11.52 -2.82
N HIS A 203 14.34 -10.37 -2.50
CA HIS A 203 15.68 -9.99 -2.94
C HIS A 203 16.62 -9.93 -1.74
N GLU A 204 17.86 -10.38 -1.95
CA GLU A 204 18.93 -10.20 -0.97
C GLU A 204 19.77 -8.96 -1.31
N HIS A 205 20.14 -8.21 -0.28
CA HIS A 205 20.91 -6.98 -0.36
C HIS A 205 22.12 -7.08 0.57
N ARG A 206 23.31 -6.81 0.06
CA ARG A 206 24.51 -6.70 0.89
C ARG A 206 24.67 -5.26 1.36
N LEU A 207 24.70 -5.05 2.67
CA LEU A 207 24.91 -3.73 3.26
C LEU A 207 26.41 -3.41 3.35
N ALA A 208 26.74 -2.13 3.52
CA ALA A 208 28.14 -1.67 3.59
C ALA A 208 28.97 -2.25 4.74
N ASP A 209 28.33 -2.76 5.79
CA ASP A 209 28.98 -3.49 6.89
C ASP A 209 29.21 -4.98 6.56
N GLY A 210 28.96 -5.39 5.31
CA GLY A 210 29.18 -6.73 4.77
C GLY A 210 28.03 -7.71 5.01
N SER A 211 27.06 -7.33 5.84
CA SER A 211 25.99 -8.24 6.26
C SER A 211 24.75 -8.17 5.36
N LEU A 212 23.95 -9.23 5.38
CA LEU A 212 22.81 -9.41 4.49
C LEU A 212 21.54 -8.74 5.03
N ALA A 213 20.67 -8.36 4.10
CA ALA A 213 19.33 -7.88 4.34
C ALA A 213 18.39 -8.38 3.25
N THR A 214 17.10 -8.46 3.56
CA THR A 214 16.08 -8.99 2.66
C THR A 214 15.06 -7.91 2.32
N ARG A 215 14.68 -7.82 1.04
CA ARG A 215 13.59 -6.98 0.54
C ARG A 215 12.50 -7.86 -0.06
N LEU A 216 11.33 -7.86 0.55
CA LEU A 216 10.14 -8.54 0.06
C LEU A 216 9.23 -7.54 -0.67
N VAL A 217 8.86 -7.88 -1.90
CA VAL A 217 7.86 -7.15 -2.70
C VAL A 217 6.53 -7.89 -2.66
N LEU A 218 5.49 -7.21 -2.19
CA LEU A 218 4.13 -7.71 -2.18
C LEU A 218 3.52 -7.67 -3.61
N PRO A 219 2.71 -8.68 -3.99
CA PRO A 219 2.06 -8.72 -5.30
C PRO A 219 0.84 -7.79 -5.39
N GLU A 220 0.60 -7.25 -6.59
CA GLU A 220 -0.71 -6.64 -6.93
C GLU A 220 -1.82 -7.70 -6.85
N TRP A 221 -3.01 -7.28 -6.42
CA TRP A 221 -4.19 -8.13 -6.47
C TRP A 221 -4.96 -8.00 -7.78
N HIS A 222 -5.22 -9.12 -8.41
CA HIS A 222 -6.12 -9.25 -9.55
C HIS A 222 -7.24 -10.25 -9.25
N ALA A 223 -8.29 -10.23 -10.08
CA ALA A 223 -9.47 -11.08 -9.90
C ALA A 223 -9.18 -12.60 -9.81
N LYS A 224 -8.02 -13.05 -10.30
CA LYS A 224 -7.60 -14.46 -10.32
C LYS A 224 -6.37 -14.74 -9.46
N ASN A 225 -5.76 -13.70 -8.91
CA ASN A 225 -4.52 -13.82 -8.15
C ASN A 225 -4.50 -12.73 -7.08
N ALA A 226 -4.73 -13.13 -5.85
CA ALA A 226 -4.63 -12.27 -4.68
C ALA A 226 -3.84 -13.02 -3.63
N VAL A 227 -2.82 -12.38 -3.07
CA VAL A 227 -1.95 -13.00 -2.06
C VAL A 227 -1.84 -12.05 -0.89
N ALA A 228 -2.06 -12.58 0.30
CA ALA A 228 -1.73 -11.90 1.55
C ALA A 228 -0.52 -12.59 2.18
N TRP A 229 0.45 -11.83 2.67
CA TRP A 229 1.54 -12.40 3.45
C TRP A 229 1.17 -12.43 4.92
N VAL A 230 1.43 -13.54 5.59
CA VAL A 230 1.08 -13.75 7.00
C VAL A 230 2.33 -14.05 7.80
N ASP A 231 2.51 -13.27 8.86
CA ASP A 231 3.47 -13.54 9.92
C ASP A 231 2.75 -14.15 11.11
N ASP A 232 3.15 -15.36 11.50
CA ASP A 232 2.61 -16.08 12.64
C ASP A 232 3.39 -15.84 13.95
N GLY A 233 4.43 -14.99 13.88
CA GLY A 233 5.38 -14.69 14.93
C GLY A 233 6.72 -15.42 14.76
N THR A 234 6.80 -16.41 13.87
CA THR A 234 8.02 -17.20 13.61
C THR A 234 8.40 -17.17 12.13
N THR A 235 7.42 -17.33 11.24
CA THR A 235 7.63 -17.32 9.79
C THR A 235 6.77 -16.27 9.12
N LEU A 236 7.19 -15.83 7.93
CA LEU A 236 6.45 -14.92 7.07
C LEU A 236 6.19 -15.63 5.74
N ASP A 237 4.95 -16.05 5.52
CA ASP A 237 4.58 -16.92 4.41
C ASP A 237 3.47 -16.32 3.53
N PRO A 238 3.47 -16.58 2.20
CA PRO A 238 2.41 -16.14 1.32
C PRO A 238 1.18 -17.05 1.46
N LEU A 239 -0.01 -16.43 1.54
CA LEU A 239 -1.31 -17.08 1.47
C LEU A 239 -2.03 -16.67 0.19
N VAL A 240 -2.17 -17.61 -0.74
CA VAL A 240 -2.97 -17.42 -1.96
C VAL A 240 -4.44 -17.44 -1.61
N LEU A 241 -5.16 -16.39 -2.00
CA LEU A 241 -6.58 -16.23 -1.78
C LEU A 241 -7.33 -16.73 -3.02
N ALA A 242 -8.18 -17.74 -2.83
CA ALA A 242 -9.00 -18.26 -3.90
C ALA A 242 -10.27 -17.41 -4.05
N PRO A 243 -10.65 -17.01 -5.28
CA PRO A 243 -11.99 -16.52 -5.53
C PRO A 243 -12.99 -17.66 -5.27
N ARG A 244 -14.05 -17.37 -4.52
CA ARG A 244 -15.23 -18.25 -4.44
C ARG A 244 -16.05 -18.14 -5.72
#